data_AF-A0A6F8YJJ4-F1
#
_entry.id   AF-A0A6F8YJJ4-F1
#
_cell.length_a   1.000
_cell.length_b   1.000
_cell.length_c   1.000
_cell.angle_alpha   90.00
_cell.angle_beta   90.00
_cell.angle_gamma   90.00
#
_symmetry.space_group_name_H-M   'P 1'
#
loop_
_entity.id
_entity.type
_entity.pdbx_description
1 polymer ?
#
loop_
_entity_poly.entity_id
_entity_poly.type
_entity_poly.pdbx_seq_one_letter_code
_entity_poly.pdbx_strand_id
1 'polypeptide(L)' 'MPSQDDIWFVRSRDYAGVGSSLAWDQPLVVAAGTALRRRIITVVADGRLRSREVAGMAGQVAGLRDGWPP' A
#
# COMPACT_ATOMS: atom_id res chain seq x y z
N MET A 1 10.01 8.24 5.45
CA MET A 1 9.55 8.21 4.04
C MET A 1 9.08 6.79 3.74
N PRO A 2 8.04 6.54 2.92
CA PRO A 2 7.71 5.18 2.56
C PRO A 2 8.88 4.71 1.71
N SER A 3 9.71 3.81 2.24
CA SER A 3 10.80 3.28 1.44
C SER A 3 10.18 2.51 0.28
N GLN A 4 10.73 2.69 -0.91
CA GLN A 4 10.31 2.01 -2.15
C GLN A 4 10.56 0.48 -2.13
N ASP A 5 10.88 -0.11 -0.97
CA ASP A 5 11.50 -1.43 -0.86
C ASP A 5 10.51 -2.57 -0.61
N ASP A 6 9.26 -2.27 -0.25
CA ASP A 6 8.25 -3.30 -0.05
C ASP A 6 7.79 -3.84 -1.41
N ILE A 7 8.14 -5.10 -1.71
CA ILE A 7 7.63 -5.81 -2.89
C ILE A 7 6.11 -5.94 -2.73
N TRP A 8 5.36 -5.57 -3.76
CA TRP A 8 3.89 -5.65 -3.75
C TRP A 8 3.40 -6.96 -4.34
N PHE A 9 2.45 -7.56 -3.65
CA PHE A 9 1.71 -8.70 -4.16
C PHE A 9 0.37 -8.24 -4.77
N VAL A 10 0.00 -8.81 -5.92
CA VAL A 10 -1.29 -8.55 -6.61
C VAL A 10 -1.99 -9.86 -6.96
N ARG A 11 -3.25 -10.02 -6.57
CA ARG A 11 -4.21 -11.01 -7.11
C ARG A 11 -5.28 -10.28 -7.89
N SER A 12 -5.63 -10.79 -9.06
CA SER A 12 -6.65 -10.23 -9.95
C SER A 12 -7.73 -11.22 -10.36
N ARG A 13 -7.73 -12.43 -9.79
CA ARG A 13 -8.72 -13.49 -10.10
C ARG A 13 -9.86 -13.45 -9.06
N ASP A 14 -10.25 -14.60 -8.52
CA ASP A 14 -11.44 -14.79 -7.68
C ASP A 14 -11.49 -13.90 -6.42
N TYR A 15 -10.34 -13.32 -6.04
CA TYR A 15 -10.25 -12.30 -5.01
C TYR A 15 -9.21 -11.25 -5.41
N ALA A 16 -9.68 -10.06 -5.82
CA ALA A 16 -8.81 -8.94 -6.12
C ALA A 16 -8.16 -8.42 -4.82
N GLY A 17 -6.84 -8.46 -4.76
CA GLY A 17 -6.10 -8.05 -3.57
C GLY A 17 -4.75 -7.46 -3.94
N VAL A 18 -4.39 -6.37 -3.28
CA VAL A 18 -3.08 -5.72 -3.41
C VAL A 18 -2.56 -5.36 -2.03
N GLY A 19 -1.29 -5.65 -1.75
CA GLY A 19 -0.69 -5.37 -0.44
C GLY A 19 0.82 -5.51 -0.43
N SER A 20 1.46 -4.89 0.57
CA SER A 20 2.88 -5.06 0.82
C SER A 20 3.18 -6.50 1.26
N SER A 21 4.16 -7.13 0.60
CA SER A 21 4.63 -8.48 0.91
C SER A 21 5.69 -8.43 2.00
N LEU A 22 5.26 -8.62 3.25
CA LEU A 22 6.13 -8.41 4.41
C LEU A 22 7.24 -9.45 4.56
N ALA A 23 7.08 -10.62 3.95
CA ALA A 23 8.01 -11.73 4.04
C ALA A 23 8.17 -12.39 2.66
N TRP A 24 8.45 -11.58 1.63
CA TRP A 24 8.58 -12.05 0.25
C TRP A 24 9.69 -13.09 0.08
N ASP A 25 10.89 -12.79 0.58
CA ASP A 25 12.06 -13.67 0.48
C ASP A 25 12.39 -14.35 1.82
N GLN A 26 12.35 -13.58 2.91
CA GLN A 26 12.68 -14.06 4.26
C GLN A 26 11.61 -13.65 5.28
N PRO A 27 11.45 -14.39 6.38
CA PRO A 27 10.52 -14.04 7.45
C PRO A 27 10.81 -12.66 8.04
N LEU A 28 9.78 -11.84 8.20
CA LEU A 28 9.88 -10.60 8.97
C LEU A 28 9.64 -10.87 10.45
N VAL A 29 10.71 -10.80 11.24
CA VAL A 29 10.66 -11.05 12.68
C VAL A 29 10.20 -9.78 13.42
N VAL A 30 9.13 -9.91 14.21
CA VAL A 30 8.65 -8.86 15.11
C VAL A 30 8.93 -9.31 16.55
N ALA A 31 9.76 -8.56 17.27
CA ALA A 31 10.16 -8.91 18.62
C ALA A 31 8.99 -8.78 19.62
N ALA A 32 9.04 -9.55 20.71
CA ALA A 32 8.05 -9.47 21.78
C ALA A 32 7.96 -8.03 22.33
N GLY A 33 6.74 -7.53 22.53
CA GLY A 33 6.48 -6.17 22.99
C GLY A 33 6.64 -5.09 21.92
N THR A 34 6.97 -5.44 20.67
CA THR A 34 7.07 -4.50 19.56
C THR A 34 5.91 -4.66 18.58
N ALA A 35 5.65 -3.60 17.80
CA ALA A 35 4.62 -3.60 16.78
C ALA A 35 5.15 -3.01 15.48
N LEU A 36 4.72 -3.61 14.38
CA LEU A 36 4.97 -3.12 13.04
C LEU A 36 3.73 -2.39 12.54
N ARG A 37 3.84 -1.07 12.39
CA ARG A 37 2.76 -0.22 11.91
C ARG A 37 3.02 0.19 10.47
N ARG A 38 2.06 -0.06 9.59
CA ARG A 38 2.06 0.42 8.21
C ARG A 38 0.70 1.03 7.91
N ARG A 39 0.70 2.08 7.10
CA ARG A 39 -0.51 2.68 6.55
C ARG A 39 -0.54 2.39 5.06
N ILE A 40 -1.62 1.72 4.63
CA ILE A 40 -1.89 1.45 3.22
C ILE A 40 -3.13 2.26 2.86
N ILE A 41 -3.02 3.08 1.81
CA ILE A 41 -4.16 3.82 1.26
C ILE A 41 -4.47 3.19 -0.10
N THR A 42 -5.68 2.64 -0.23
CA THR A 42 -6.13 2.02 -1.48
C THR A 42 -7.16 2.92 -2.15
N VAL A 43 -6.91 3.27 -3.41
CA VAL A 43 -7.89 3.96 -4.25
C VAL A 43 -8.58 2.91 -5.11
N VAL A 44 -9.89 2.80 -5.00
CA VAL A 44 -10.72 2.00 -5.90
C VAL A 44 -11.43 2.96 -6.84
N ALA A 45 -11.22 2.76 -8.14
CA ALA A 45 -11.82 3.57 -9.18
C ALA A 45 -12.32 2.64 -10.29
N ASP A 46 -13.53 2.91 -10.79
CA ASP A 46 -14.18 2.12 -11.83
C ASP A 46 -14.06 2.81 -13.20
N GLY A 47 -14.14 2.03 -14.28
CA GLY A 47 -14.05 2.50 -15.66
C GLY A 47 -12.63 2.54 -16.24
N ARG A 48 -12.50 3.20 -17.41
CA ARG A 48 -11.22 3.30 -18.13
C ARG A 48 -10.45 4.53 -17.68
N LEU A 49 -9.30 4.31 -17.06
CA LEU A 49 -8.43 5.38 -16.60
C LEU A 49 -7.21 5.55 -17.51
N ARG A 50 -6.85 6.79 -17.79
CA ARG A 50 -5.60 7.17 -18.44
C ARG A 50 -4.52 7.38 -17.37
N SER A 51 -3.26 7.24 -17.77
CA SER A 51 -2.11 7.40 -16.86
C SER A 51 -2.11 8.74 -16.10
N ARG A 52 -2.55 9.82 -16.76
CA ARG A 52 -2.72 11.14 -16.13
C ARG A 52 -3.70 11.12 -14.96
N GLU A 53 -4.84 10.45 -15.12
CA GLU A 53 -5.91 10.42 -14.12
C GLU A 53 -5.45 9.60 -12.91
N VAL A 54 -4.80 8.46 -13.16
CA VAL A 54 -4.17 7.63 -12.11
C VAL A 54 -3.12 8.43 -11.33
N ALA A 55 -2.24 9.16 -12.02
CA ALA A 55 -1.22 9.99 -11.37
C ALA A 55 -1.84 11.11 -10.53
N GLY A 56 -2.93 11.73 -11.00
CA GLY A 56 -3.67 12.75 -10.25
C GLY A 56 -4.25 12.20 -8.94
N MET A 57 -4.94 11.05 -9.00
CA MET A 57 -5.47 10.39 -7.81
C MET A 57 -4.36 9.99 -6.83
N ALA A 58 -3.25 9.43 -7.34
CA ALA A 58 -2.08 9.09 -6.52
C ALA A 58 -1.51 10.32 -5.80
N GLY A 59 -1.43 11.46 -6.47
CA GLY A 59 -0.98 12.73 -5.88
C GLY A 59 -1.91 13.23 -4.77
N GLN A 60 -3.23 13.13 -4.96
CA GLN A 60 -4.22 13.51 -3.95
C GLN A 60 -4.08 12.67 -2.68
N VAL A 61 -3.97 11.34 -2.81
CA VAL A 61 -3.86 10.45 -1.64
C VAL A 61 -2.49 10.50 -0.97
N ALA A 62 -1.43 10.83 -1.72
CA ALA A 62 -0.12 11.08 -1.13
C ALA A 62 -0.14 12.28 -0.17
N GLY A 63 -1.06 13.23 -0.34
CA GLY A 63 -1.27 14.34 0.60
C GLY A 63 -1.95 13.95 1.91
N LEU A 64 -2.57 12.77 2.01
CA LEU A 64 -3.30 12.33 3.22
C LEU A 64 -2.40 11.85 4.36
N ARG A 65 -1.07 11.93 4.18
CA ARG A 65 -0.07 11.28 5.05
C ARG A 65 -0.06 11.80 6.49
N ASP A 66 -0.59 12.99 6.74
CA ASP A 66 -0.31 13.74 7.98
C ASP A 66 -1.43 13.66 9.05
N GLY A 67 -2.50 12.88 8.84
CA GLY A 67 -3.73 12.95 9.65
C GLY A 67 -4.09 11.76 10.56
N TRP A 68 -3.16 10.90 11.00
CA TRP A 68 -3.50 9.73 11.84
C TRP A 68 -3.24 9.99 13.34
N PRO A 69 -4.23 9.81 14.26
CA PRO A 69 -3.99 9.83 15.71
C PRO A 69 -3.26 8.54 16.17
N PRO A 70 -2.51 8.57 17.28
CA PRO A 70 -1.64 7.46 17.71
C PRO A 70 -2.33 6.10 17.83
#